data_AF-A0A497LYG8-F1
#
_entry.id   AF-A0A497LYG8-F1
#
_cell.length_a   1.000
_cell.length_b   1.000
_cell.length_c   1.000
_cell.angle_alpha   90.00
_cell.angle_beta   90.00
_cell.angle_gamma   90.00
#
_symmetry.space_group_name_H-M   'P 1'
#
loop_
_entity.id
_entity.type
_entity.pdbx_description
1 polymer ?
#
loop_
_entity_poly.entity_id
_entity_poly.type
_entity_poly.pdbx_seq_one_letter_code
_entity_poly.pdbx_strand_id
1 'polypeptide(L)' 'VAMEVYREFPQLGRFAIRDMGTTIAAGIVLEIES' A
#
# COMPACT_ATOMS: atom_id res chain seq x y z
N VAL A 1 7.48 6.43 -7.36
CA VAL A 1 7.18 6.03 -5.97
C VAL A 1 7.79 4.66 -5.76
N ALA A 2 8.41 4.40 -4.61
CA ALA A 2 8.94 3.07 -4.29
C ALA A 2 7.88 2.30 -3.48
N MET A 3 7.55 1.09 -3.92
CA MET A 3 6.62 0.16 -3.28
C MET A 3 7.10 -1.26 -3.56
N GLU A 4 6.80 -2.18 -2.64
CA GLU A 4 7.20 -3.59 -2.75
C GLU A 4 6.00 -4.51 -2.46
N VAL A 5 6.03 -5.73 -2.96
CA VAL A 5 5.00 -6.74 -2.65
C VAL A 5 5.02 -7.05 -1.16
N TYR A 6 3.84 -7.01 -0.52
CA TYR A 6 3.70 -7.14 0.93
C TYR A 6 4.31 -8.43 1.50
N ARG A 7 4.18 -9.54 0.76
CA ARG A 7 4.71 -10.85 1.17
C ARG A 7 6.23 -10.87 1.24
N GLU A 8 6.90 -9.99 0.49
CA GLU A 8 8.36 -9.92 0.41
C GLU A 8 8.91 -8.86 1.36
N PHE A 9 8.32 -7.66 1.37
CA PHE A 9 8.76 -6.57 2.24
C PHE A 9 7.55 -5.85 2.88
N PRO A 10 7.04 -6.36 4.03
CA PRO A 10 5.78 -5.90 4.61
C PRO A 10 5.69 -4.41 4.93
N GLN A 11 6.84 -3.77 5.18
CA GLN A 11 6.91 -2.36 5.54
C GLN A 11 6.80 -1.39 4.34
N LEU A 12 7.14 -1.82 3.13
CA LEU A 12 6.88 -1.04 1.90
C LEU A 12 5.60 -1.48 1.16
N GLY A 13 5.04 -2.64 1.53
CA GLY A 13 3.79 -3.13 0.93
C GLY A 13 2.50 -2.66 1.60
N ARG A 14 2.54 -1.93 2.73
CA ARG A 14 1.34 -1.41 3.41
C ARG A 14 1.06 0.03 3.01
N PHE A 15 -0.21 0.37 2.80
CA PHE A 15 -0.62 1.75 2.52
C PHE A 15 -2.00 2.07 3.09
N ALA A 16 -2.31 3.37 3.16
CA ALA A 16 -3.61 3.89 3.57
C ALA A 16 -4.17 4.83 2.50
N ILE A 17 -5.49 4.77 2.28
CA ILE A 17 -6.21 5.69 1.39
C ILE A 17 -6.91 6.72 2.27
N ARG A 18 -6.75 8.01 1.92
CA ARG A 18 -7.31 9.13 2.66
C ARG A 18 -8.13 10.03 1.74
N ASP A 19 -9.28 10.45 2.23
CA ASP A 19 -10.10 11.49 1.61
C ASP A 19 -10.42 12.57 2.66
N MET A 20 -10.18 13.83 2.30
CA MET A 20 -10.35 15.01 3.18
C MET A 20 -9.84 14.82 4.63
N GLY A 21 -8.65 14.23 4.80
CA GLY A 21 -8.03 14.02 6.12
C GLY A 21 -8.54 12.80 6.90
N THR A 22 -9.57 12.13 6.39
CA THR A 22 -10.12 10.90 6.97
C THR A 22 -9.57 9.68 6.26
N THR A 23 -9.19 8.65 7.01
CA THR A 23 -8.80 7.35 6.43
C THR A 23 -10.06 6.63 5.94
N ILE A 24 -10.10 6.30 4.66
CA ILE A 24 -11.24 5.59 4.05
C ILE A 24 -10.93 4.12 3.79
N ALA A 25 -9.65 3.74 3.70
CA ALA A 25 -9.23 2.34 3.57
C ALA A 25 -7.77 2.13 3.99
N ALA A 26 -7.42 0.87 4.24
CA ALA A 26 -6.04 0.39 4.36
C ALA A 26 -5.86 -0.82 3.43
N GLY A 27 -4.67 -0.97 2.86
CA GLY A 27 -4.39 -2.00 1.87
C GLY A 27 -2.97 -2.53 1.93
N ILE A 28 -2.76 -3.64 1.22
CA ILE A 28 -1.47 -4.25 0.97
C ILE A 28 -1.23 -4.45 -0.53
N VAL A 29 0.03 -4.36 -0.97
CA VAL A 29 0.44 -4.64 -2.35
C VAL A 29 0.52 -6.14 -2.57
N LEU A 30 -0.25 -6.64 -3.54
CA LEU A 30 -0.25 -8.06 -3.92
C LEU A 30 0.66 -8.34 -5.11
N GLU A 31 0.75 -7.40 -6.05
CA GLU A 31 1.47 -7.53 -7.32
C GLU A 31 1.88 -6.14 -7.83
N ILE A 32 2.96 -6.09 -8.63
CA ILE A 32 3.42 -4.88 -9.33
C ILE A 32 3.38 -5.16 -10.83
N GLU A 33 2.60 -4.38 -11.57
CA GLU A 33 2.58 -4.41 -13.04
C GLU A 33 3.32 -3.20 -13.63
N SER A 34 3.89 -3.38 -14.83
CA SER A 34 4.71 -2.39 -15.55
C SER A 34 3.90 -1.54 -16.53
#